data_AF-A0A7L5BGW7-F1
#
_entry.id   AF-A0A7L5BGW7-F1
#
_cell.length_a   1.000
_cell.length_b   1.000
_cell.length_c   1.000
_cell.angle_alpha   90.00
_cell.angle_beta   90.00
_cell.angle_gamma   90.00
#
_symmetry.space_group_name_H-M   'P 1'
#
loop_
_entity.id
_entity.type
_entity.pdbx_description
1 polymer ?
#
loop_
_entity_poly.entity_id
_entity_poly.type
_entity_poly.pdbx_seq_one_letter_code
_entity_poly.pdbx_strand_id
1 'polypeptide(L)'
;MTNSVFANYVTGSAFRIDLSSRMVNALMSAAGGRSLDTSNYGVDSLFRRGLMEITEGQQGRMYKAVQLTEAGSKVAELCTLGGLGTKEARDAA
;
A
#
# COMPACT_ATOMS: atom_id res chain seq x y z
N MET A 1 32.60 -7.86 14.05
CA MET A 1 31.25 -7.27 14.15
C MET A 1 30.98 -6.46 12.90
N THR A 2 30.36 -7.07 11.90
CA THR A 2 29.86 -6.41 10.69
C THR A 2 28.53 -5.76 11.01
N ASN A 3 28.55 -4.64 11.75
CA ASN A 3 27.39 -3.76 11.84
C ASN A 3 27.23 -3.13 10.46
N SER A 4 26.41 -3.78 9.62
CA SER A 4 26.39 -3.49 8.20
C SER A 4 25.85 -2.08 7.97
N VAL A 5 26.57 -1.32 7.15
CA VAL A 5 26.10 -0.03 6.61
C VAL A 5 24.68 -0.18 6.03
N PHE A 6 24.34 -1.37 5.53
CA PHE A 6 23.00 -1.73 5.09
C PHE A 6 21.95 -1.71 6.21
N ALA A 7 22.24 -2.28 7.38
CA ALA A 7 21.32 -2.23 8.51
C ALA A 7 21.04 -0.78 8.91
N ASN A 8 22.08 0.07 9.00
CA ASN A 8 21.91 1.50 9.26
C ASN A 8 21.21 2.26 8.12
N TYR A 9 21.39 1.85 6.87
CA TYR A 9 20.65 2.43 5.73
C TYR A 9 19.16 2.08 5.81
N VAL A 10 18.83 0.84 6.14
CA VAL A 10 17.45 0.34 6.26
C VAL A 10 16.75 0.91 7.50
N THR A 11 17.45 0.99 8.64
CA THR A 11 16.88 1.51 9.91
C THR A 11 16.98 3.02 10.06
N GLY A 12 17.87 3.69 9.30
CA GLY A 12 18.15 5.12 9.37
C GLY A 12 17.13 6.03 8.67
N SER A 13 15.92 5.55 8.42
CA SER A 13 14.83 6.30 7.74
C SER A 13 14.97 6.47 6.23
N ALA A 14 15.92 5.79 5.55
CA ALA A 14 16.01 5.84 4.08
C ALA A 14 14.79 5.18 3.40
N PHE A 15 14.12 4.25 4.09
CA PHE A 15 12.83 3.68 3.71
C PHE A 15 11.72 4.21 4.62
N ARG A 16 11.24 5.42 4.32
CA ARG A 16 10.04 5.97 4.95
C ARG A 16 8.90 5.93 3.95
N ILE A 17 7.88 5.13 4.23
CA ILE A 17 6.64 5.06 3.45
C ILE A 17 5.57 5.84 4.21
N ASP A 18 5.42 7.12 3.90
CA ASP A 18 4.30 7.91 4.42
C ASP A 18 3.04 7.61 3.59
N LEU A 19 2.01 7.08 4.26
CA LEU A 19 0.71 6.78 3.67
C LEU A 19 -0.37 7.70 4.25
N SER A 20 -1.14 8.34 3.38
CA SER A 20 -2.36 9.03 3.82
C SER A 20 -3.45 8.01 4.20
N SER A 21 -4.43 8.43 5.00
CA SER A 21 -5.57 7.56 5.37
C SER A 21 -6.32 7.00 4.16
N ARG A 22 -6.40 7.76 3.06
CA ARG A 22 -7.02 7.29 1.80
C ARG A 22 -6.20 6.17 1.15
N MET A 23 -4.87 6.28 1.19
CA MET A 23 -3.97 5.23 0.69
C MET A 23 -4.07 3.98 1.56
N VAL A 24 -4.07 4.13 2.89
CA VAL A 24 -4.27 3.00 3.81
C VAL A 24 -5.60 2.30 3.51
N ASN A 25 -6.70 3.05 3.36
CA ASN A 25 -8.01 2.48 3.04
C ASN A 25 -8.01 1.73 1.70
N ALA A 26 -7.38 2.27 0.66
CA ALA A 26 -7.28 1.61 -0.65
C ALA A 26 -6.41 0.35 -0.56
N LEU A 27 -5.25 0.42 0.11
CA LEU A 27 -4.34 -0.69 0.33
C LEU A 27 -5.03 -1.84 1.08
N MET A 28 -5.71 -1.52 2.18
CA MET A 28 -6.44 -2.50 2.99
C MET A 28 -7.66 -3.07 2.26
N SER A 29 -8.34 -2.25 1.44
CA SER A 29 -9.44 -2.73 0.59
C SER A 29 -8.95 -3.76 -0.42
N ALA A 30 -7.84 -3.48 -1.11
CA ALA A 30 -7.24 -4.41 -2.06
C ALA A 30 -6.74 -5.69 -1.37
N ALA A 31 -6.12 -5.57 -0.20
CA ALA A 31 -5.69 -6.73 0.61
C ALA A 31 -6.87 -7.61 1.04
N GLY A 32 -8.03 -7.00 1.30
CA GLY A 32 -9.29 -7.69 1.59
C GLY A 32 -10.00 -8.29 0.37
N GLY A 33 -9.37 -8.29 -0.81
CA GLY A 33 -9.92 -8.85 -2.04
C GLY A 33 -10.93 -7.96 -2.78
N ARG A 34 -11.08 -6.69 -2.36
CA ARG A 34 -11.93 -5.75 -3.09
C ARG A 34 -11.26 -5.37 -4.41
N SER A 35 -11.99 -5.50 -5.51
CA SER A 35 -11.54 -4.99 -6.81
C SER A 35 -11.45 -3.47 -6.80
N LEU A 36 -10.30 -2.94 -7.21
CA LEU A 36 -10.03 -1.51 -7.35
C LEU A 36 -9.55 -1.22 -8.77
N ASP A 37 -9.68 0.04 -9.17
CA ASP A 37 -9.15 0.57 -10.42
C ASP A 37 -8.44 1.92 -10.21
N THR A 38 -7.86 2.43 -11.29
CA THR A 38 -7.10 3.69 -11.31
C THR A 38 -7.92 4.94 -10.96
N SER A 39 -9.26 4.87 -10.90
CA SER A 39 -10.12 5.99 -10.46
C SER A 39 -10.25 6.09 -8.95
N ASN A 40 -9.95 5.02 -8.21
CA ASN A 40 -10.09 5.00 -6.75
C ASN A 40 -9.06 5.92 -6.07
N TYR A 41 -9.52 6.73 -5.11
CA TYR A 41 -8.66 7.63 -4.35
C TYR A 41 -7.52 6.88 -3.65
N GLY A 42 -6.29 7.36 -3.83
CA GLY A 42 -5.09 6.78 -3.24
C GLY A 42 -4.39 5.74 -4.13
N VAL A 43 -5.06 5.18 -5.15
CA VAL A 43 -4.48 4.15 -6.05
C VAL A 43 -3.30 4.71 -6.86
N ASP A 44 -3.43 5.88 -7.49
CA ASP A 44 -2.32 6.50 -8.25
C ASP A 44 -1.08 6.73 -7.36
N SER A 45 -1.29 7.14 -6.11
CA SER A 45 -0.19 7.35 -5.16
C SER A 45 0.46 6.05 -4.70
N LEU A 46 -0.30 4.97 -4.57
CA LEU A 46 0.22 3.63 -4.26
C LEU A 46 0.96 3.03 -5.46
N PHE A 47 0.45 3.26 -6.67
CA PHE A 47 1.10 2.86 -7.92
C PHE A 47 2.47 3.53 -8.09
N ARG A 48 2.56 4.86 -7.91
CA ARG A 48 3.84 5.60 -7.98
C ARG A 48 4.87 5.15 -6.92
N ARG A 49 4.42 4.48 -5.87
CA ARG A 49 5.26 3.93 -4.79
C ARG A 49 5.58 2.44 -4.99
N GLY A 50 5.15 1.84 -6.11
CA GLY A 50 5.35 0.42 -6.40
C GLY A 50 4.57 -0.52 -5.47
N LEU A 51 3.53 -0.03 -4.79
CA LEU A 51 2.68 -0.83 -3.89
C LEU A 51 1.47 -1.42 -4.60
N MET A 52 1.15 -0.92 -5.80
CA MET A 52 0.10 -1.43 -6.67
C MET A 52 0.58 -1.45 -8.10
N GLU A 53 0.01 -2.34 -8.90
CA GLU A 53 0.27 -2.46 -10.32
C GLU A 53 -1.04 -2.66 -11.10
N ILE A 54 -1.01 -2.32 -12.38
CA ILE A 54 -2.15 -2.50 -13.27
C ILE A 54 -2.17 -3.95 -13.73
N THR A 55 -3.34 -4.59 -13.65
CA THR A 55 -3.54 -5.93 -14.20
C THR A 55 -3.34 -5.93 -15.72
N GLU A 56 -2.62 -6.92 -16.25
CA GLU A 56 -2.32 -7.04 -17.68
C GLU A 56 -3.58 -7.13 -18.56
N GLY A 57 -3.42 -6.86 -19.86
CA GLY A 57 -4.48 -7.06 -20.85
C GLY A 57 -5.59 -5.99 -20.88
N GLN A 58 -5.41 -4.85 -20.20
CA GLN A 58 -6.42 -3.78 -20.10
C GLN A 58 -6.17 -2.59 -21.04
N GLN A 59 -5.62 -2.85 -22.24
CA GLN A 59 -5.45 -1.82 -23.26
C GLN A 59 -6.83 -1.27 -23.70
N GLY A 60 -6.96 0.05 -23.76
CA GLY A 60 -8.20 0.73 -24.18
C GLY A 60 -9.26 0.98 -23.09
N ARG A 61 -9.06 0.49 -21.85
CA ARG A 61 -9.98 0.81 -20.75
C ARG A 61 -9.69 2.20 -20.17
N MET A 62 -10.75 2.97 -19.94
CA MET A 62 -10.68 4.29 -19.30
C MET A 62 -10.15 4.18 -17.86
N TYR A 63 -10.61 3.17 -17.11
CA TYR A 63 -10.12 2.84 -15.78
C TYR A 63 -9.58 1.42 -15.79
N LYS A 64 -8.36 1.24 -15.27
CA LYS A 64 -7.66 -0.03 -15.30
C LYS A 64 -7.70 -0.66 -13.92
N ALA A 65 -8.06 -1.94 -13.86
CA ALA A 65 -8.01 -2.69 -12.61
C ALA A 65 -6.57 -2.75 -12.09
N VAL A 66 -6.44 -2.71 -10.78
CA VAL A 66 -5.15 -2.77 -10.09
C VAL A 66 -5.12 -3.92 -9.10
N GLN A 67 -3.93 -4.40 -8.82
CA GLN A 67 -3.65 -5.39 -7.78
C GLN A 67 -2.49 -4.92 -6.91
N LEU A 68 -2.36 -5.51 -5.72
CA LEU A 68 -1.20 -5.29 -4.87
C LEU A 68 0.02 -5.95 -5.50
N THR A 69 1.16 -5.27 -5.44
CA THR A 69 2.45 -5.91 -5.66
C THR A 69 2.84 -6.73 -4.43
N GLU A 70 3.95 -7.47 -4.50
CA GLU A 70 4.52 -8.13 -3.32
C GLU A 70 4.84 -7.13 -2.21
N ALA A 71 5.47 -6.00 -2.57
CA ALA A 71 5.74 -4.91 -1.63
C ALA A 71 4.45 -4.31 -1.04
N GLY A 72 3.42 -4.11 -1.87
CA GLY A 72 2.10 -3.67 -1.43
C GLY A 72 1.48 -4.60 -0.40
N SER A 73 1.59 -5.91 -0.62
CA SER A 73 1.08 -6.95 0.29
C SER A 73 1.79 -6.89 1.64
N LYS A 74 3.12 -6.71 1.65
CA LYS A 74 3.88 -6.56 2.90
C LYS A 74 3.56 -5.28 3.66
N VAL A 75 3.36 -4.17 2.95
CA VAL A 75 2.91 -2.93 3.59
C VAL A 75 1.50 -3.09 4.17
N ALA A 76 0.60 -3.83 3.51
CA ALA A 76 -0.74 -4.11 4.03
C ALA A 76 -0.71 -4.98 5.30
N GLU A 77 0.16 -6.00 5.35
CA GLU A 77 0.42 -6.78 6.56
C GLU A 77 0.89 -5.88 7.72
N LEU A 78 1.85 -4.98 7.47
CA LEU A 78 2.33 -4.01 8.47
C LEU A 78 1.22 -3.04 8.93
N CYS A 79 0.39 -2.55 8.02
CA CYS A 79 -0.76 -1.71 8.37
C CYS A 79 -1.77 -2.47 9.26
N THR A 80 -1.94 -3.77 9.03
CA THR A 80 -2.81 -4.63 9.85
C THR A 80 -2.23 -4.80 11.25
N LEU A 81 -0.93 -5.13 11.35
CA LEU A 81 -0.23 -5.23 12.64
C LEU A 81 -0.25 -3.92 13.41
N GLY A 82 -0.19 -2.78 12.71
CA GLY A 82 -0.30 -1.44 13.29
C GLY A 82 -1.73 -0.98 13.60
N GLY A 83 -2.76 -1.81 13.37
CA GLY A 83 -4.16 -1.45 13.64
C GLY A 83 -4.73 -0.38 12.70
N LEU A 84 -4.09 -0.11 11.57
CA LEU A 84 -4.47 0.97 10.63
C LEU A 84 -5.58 0.55 9.65
N GLY A 85 -5.95 -0.72 9.62
CA GLY A 85 -7.02 -1.28 8.76
C GLY A 85 -8.29 -1.71 9.49
N THR A 86 -8.30 -1.69 10.83
CA THR A 86 -9.49 -2.00 11.61
C THR A 86 -10.36 -0.74 11.75
N LYS A 87 -11.65 -0.90 11.49
CA LYS A 87 -12.67 0.14 11.65
C LYS A 87 -12.81 0.68 13.09
N GLU A 88 -12.07 0.14 14.05
CA GLU A 88 -12.15 0.46 15.48
C GLU A 88 -11.57 1.82 15.87
N ALA A 89 -10.78 2.46 15.00
CA ALA A 89 -10.32 3.84 15.25
C ALA A 89 -11.43 4.90 15.10
N ARG A 90 -12.65 4.50 14.72
CA ARG A 90 -13.80 5.41 14.59
C ARG A 90 -14.69 5.49 15.84
N ASP A 91 -14.50 4.56 16.79
CA ASP A 91 -15.33 4.46 18.01
C ASP A 91 -14.55 4.76 19.31
N ALA A 92 -13.27 5.15 19.22
CA ALA A 92 -12.41 5.47 20.35
C ALA A 92 -12.05 6.97 20.48
N ALA A 93 -12.88 7.87 19.93
CA ALA A 93 -12.76 9.33 20.06
C ALA A 93 -14.09 9.95 20.50
#